data_AF-A0A2A3FTX6-F1
#
_entry.id   AF-A0A2A3FTX6-F1
#
_cell.length_a   1.000
_cell.length_b   1.000
_cell.length_c   1.000
_cell.angle_alpha   90.00
_cell.angle_beta   90.00
_cell.angle_gamma   90.00
#
_symmetry.space_group_name_H-M   'P 1'
#
loop_
_entity.id
_entity.type
_entity.pdbx_description
1 polymer ?
#
loop_
_entity_poly.entity_id
_entity_poly.type
_entity_poly.pdbx_seq_one_letter_code
_entity_poly.pdbx_strand_id
1 'polypeptide(L)'
;MSDNRSAAPDTATGTRRWWARAAFALAILAVAVPLVSAGLLSAVGSLLVGVGGVVVMVAALYWFLASRGVLRWISLAIAILSPIVVLVLFIGAHLLAEVVASMVLALLTVPCARAALRGRTSTTVREVPAPPVRRPVLIMNPHSGGGKVTKFDLQRKAEELGAEVVLLEGPGTVDVTGLARQAVDRGADLLGVAGGDGTQALVAGVAAENNLPFLVISAGTRNHFAMDLGLDRADPSRGLDALRDGVELAVDLGRINGRPFVNNASFGVYAEVVRSPAYRDDKAGTVLQMLPDLLAGQAGAPLVTRIGNVTVRNPQAVLVSNNPYGTSDLAGLSRRERLDRGVLGAVTVSVANARQAVGLLRRANVRGLTQHTTTEVIVDADTRQTPVGVDGESLLLTTPVRCTIEPGALRIRVPRDRPGVRPAEPTVDWVRIRELAWHRQTPPLPTQGDQS
;
A
#
# COMPACT_ATOMS: atom_id res chain seq x y z
N MET A 1 -1.86 -41.70 24.90
CA MET A 1 -2.91 -42.20 24.00
C MET A 1 -2.84 -41.35 22.73
N SER A 2 -2.28 -41.93 21.67
CA SER A 2 -1.89 -41.28 20.42
C SER A 2 -3.11 -40.91 19.58
N ASP A 3 -3.37 -39.62 19.39
CA ASP A 3 -4.44 -39.15 18.51
C ASP A 3 -3.89 -38.98 17.08
N ASN A 4 -3.94 -40.09 16.35
CA ASN A 4 -3.61 -40.22 14.94
C ASN A 4 -4.72 -39.56 14.10
N ARG A 5 -4.68 -38.23 13.94
CA ARG A 5 -5.49 -37.55 12.93
C ARG A 5 -4.84 -37.70 11.57
N SER A 6 -5.34 -38.67 10.82
CA SER A 6 -5.18 -38.83 9.37
C SER A 6 -5.13 -37.49 8.64
N ALA A 7 -3.97 -37.16 8.06
CA ALA A 7 -3.84 -36.07 7.11
C ALA A 7 -4.73 -36.36 5.89
N ALA A 8 -5.84 -35.64 5.75
CA ALA A 8 -6.62 -35.63 4.52
C ALA A 8 -5.68 -35.23 3.36
N PRO A 9 -5.77 -35.87 2.18
CA PRO A 9 -4.96 -35.49 1.04
C PRO A 9 -5.20 -34.01 0.72
N ASP A 10 -4.10 -33.30 0.51
CA ASP A 10 -4.00 -31.84 0.45
C ASP A 10 -4.77 -31.27 -0.77
N THR A 11 -6.11 -31.26 -0.72
CA THR A 11 -7.02 -30.85 -1.82
C THR A 11 -6.70 -29.45 -2.35
N ALA A 12 -6.24 -28.57 -1.46
CA ALA A 12 -5.78 -27.22 -1.77
C ALA A 12 -4.58 -27.20 -2.73
N THR A 13 -3.68 -28.19 -2.68
CA THR A 13 -2.56 -28.29 -3.62
C THR A 13 -3.02 -28.75 -5.00
N GLY A 14 -3.96 -29.71 -5.06
CA GLY A 14 -4.54 -30.20 -6.31
C GLY A 14 -5.22 -29.11 -7.12
N THR A 15 -6.06 -28.29 -6.47
CA THR A 15 -6.76 -27.16 -7.11
C THR A 15 -5.78 -26.12 -7.66
N ARG A 16 -4.70 -25.80 -6.93
CA ARG A 16 -3.69 -24.82 -7.37
C ARG A 16 -2.91 -25.29 -8.60
N ARG A 17 -2.61 -26.59 -8.69
CA ARG A 17 -1.97 -27.17 -9.89
C ARG A 17 -2.87 -27.06 -11.12
N TRP A 18 -4.17 -27.29 -10.98
CA TRP A 18 -5.14 -27.14 -12.08
C TRP A 18 -5.21 -25.70 -12.58
N TRP A 19 -5.28 -24.73 -11.68
CA TRP A 19 -5.23 -23.31 -12.05
C TRP A 19 -3.92 -22.92 -12.74
N ALA A 20 -2.78 -23.46 -12.30
CA ALA A 20 -1.49 -23.21 -12.93
C ALA A 20 -1.45 -23.75 -14.36
N ARG A 21 -1.94 -24.97 -14.59
CA ARG A 21 -2.04 -25.58 -15.93
C ARG A 21 -3.02 -24.84 -16.83
N ALA A 22 -4.17 -24.43 -16.30
CA ALA A 22 -5.16 -23.64 -17.03
C ALA A 22 -4.56 -22.30 -17.49
N ALA A 23 -3.77 -21.63 -16.64
CA ALA A 23 -3.07 -20.40 -17.01
C ALA A 23 -2.11 -20.61 -18.19
N PHE A 24 -1.32 -21.68 -18.20
CA PHE A 24 -0.44 -22.00 -19.33
C PHE A 24 -1.21 -22.38 -20.60
N ALA A 25 -2.29 -23.16 -20.48
CA ALA A 25 -3.13 -23.52 -21.62
C ALA A 25 -3.74 -22.28 -22.29
N LEU A 26 -4.29 -21.36 -21.48
CA LEU A 26 -4.84 -20.09 -21.98
C LEU A 26 -3.77 -19.21 -22.63
N ALA A 27 -2.57 -19.12 -22.03
CA ALA A 27 -1.46 -18.36 -22.60
C ALA A 27 -0.99 -18.93 -23.95
N ILE A 28 -0.90 -20.25 -24.07
CA ILE A 28 -0.54 -20.93 -25.32
C ILE A 28 -1.63 -20.69 -26.37
N LEU A 29 -2.91 -20.84 -26.02
CA LEU A 29 -4.03 -20.61 -26.92
C LEU A 29 -4.08 -19.16 -27.41
N ALA A 30 -3.79 -18.17 -26.55
CA ALA A 30 -3.75 -16.76 -26.93
C ALA A 30 -2.73 -16.48 -28.05
N VAL A 31 -1.63 -17.23 -28.09
CA VAL A 31 -0.60 -17.11 -29.14
C VAL A 31 -0.93 -18.00 -30.35
N ALA A 32 -1.44 -19.21 -30.12
CA ALA A 32 -1.71 -20.19 -31.16
C ALA A 32 -2.87 -19.78 -32.09
N VAL A 33 -3.94 -19.16 -31.55
CA VAL A 33 -5.11 -18.74 -32.33
C VAL A 33 -4.73 -17.87 -33.54
N PRO A 34 -4.06 -16.71 -33.39
CA PRO A 34 -3.72 -15.86 -34.54
C PRO A 34 -2.65 -16.50 -35.45
N LEU A 35 -1.75 -17.34 -34.91
CA LEU A 35 -0.74 -18.03 -35.71
C LEU A 35 -1.36 -19.06 -36.67
N VAL A 36 -2.37 -19.79 -36.20
CA VAL A 36 -3.04 -20.84 -36.98
C VAL A 36 -4.06 -20.25 -37.95
N SER A 37 -4.79 -19.21 -37.55
CA SER A 37 -5.87 -18.65 -38.38
C SER A 37 -5.39 -17.66 -39.45
N ALA A 38 -4.45 -16.77 -39.11
CA ALA A 38 -3.99 -15.71 -40.02
C ALA A 38 -2.55 -15.91 -40.54
N GLY A 39 -1.83 -16.89 -40.01
CA GLY A 39 -0.44 -17.16 -40.36
C GLY A 39 0.56 -16.22 -39.68
N LEU A 40 1.85 -16.61 -39.72
CA LEU A 40 2.92 -15.95 -38.95
C LEU A 40 3.07 -14.45 -39.28
N LEU A 41 3.07 -14.08 -40.56
CA LEU A 41 3.29 -12.68 -40.97
C LEU A 41 2.14 -11.77 -40.52
N SER A 42 0.89 -12.22 -40.68
CA SER A 42 -0.30 -11.46 -40.27
C SER A 42 -0.41 -11.37 -38.74
N ALA A 43 -0.09 -12.45 -38.03
CA ALA A 43 -0.07 -12.49 -36.56
C ALA A 43 1.01 -11.55 -35.98
N VAL A 44 2.20 -11.53 -36.57
CA VAL A 44 3.27 -10.60 -36.17
C VAL A 44 2.90 -9.17 -36.54
N GLY A 45 2.33 -8.94 -37.72
CA GLY A 45 1.88 -7.63 -38.16
C GLY A 45 0.80 -7.02 -37.26
N SER A 46 -0.22 -7.81 -36.88
CA SER A 46 -1.28 -7.34 -35.99
C SER A 46 -0.78 -7.05 -34.58
N LEU A 47 0.15 -7.87 -34.07
CA LEU A 47 0.83 -7.61 -32.80
C LEU A 47 1.61 -6.29 -32.85
N LEU A 48 2.38 -6.05 -33.93
CA LEU A 48 3.14 -4.81 -34.10
C LEU A 48 2.24 -3.58 -34.20
N VAL A 49 1.15 -3.65 -34.96
CA VAL A 49 0.16 -2.57 -35.09
C VAL A 49 -0.51 -2.28 -33.74
N GLY A 50 -0.93 -3.34 -33.02
CA GLY A 50 -1.54 -3.19 -31.70
C GLY A 50 -0.58 -2.59 -30.67
N VAL A 51 0.63 -3.12 -30.57
CA VAL A 51 1.68 -2.59 -29.68
C VAL A 51 2.05 -1.16 -30.06
N GLY A 52 2.21 -0.87 -31.35
CA GLY A 52 2.51 0.47 -31.86
C GLY A 52 1.42 1.48 -31.50
N GLY A 53 0.16 1.12 -31.68
CA GLY A 53 -0.97 1.96 -31.28
C GLY A 53 -1.02 2.22 -29.78
N VAL A 54 -0.81 1.20 -28.94
CA VAL A 54 -0.70 1.39 -27.49
C VAL A 54 0.46 2.33 -27.14
N VAL A 55 1.61 2.19 -27.79
CA VAL A 55 2.78 3.08 -27.57
C VAL A 55 2.45 4.52 -27.94
N VAL A 56 1.80 4.75 -29.10
CA VAL A 56 1.38 6.09 -29.54
C VAL A 56 0.36 6.68 -28.57
N MET A 57 -0.65 5.91 -28.17
CA MET A 57 -1.67 6.32 -27.20
C MET A 57 -1.04 6.72 -25.86
N VAL A 58 -0.14 5.91 -25.30
CA VAL A 58 0.54 6.20 -24.04
C VAL A 58 1.44 7.43 -24.15
N ALA A 59 2.20 7.56 -25.24
CA ALA A 59 3.04 8.74 -25.48
C ALA A 59 2.20 10.02 -25.60
N ALA A 60 1.06 9.95 -26.29
CA ALA A 60 0.12 11.05 -26.44
C ALA A 60 -0.56 11.41 -25.11
N LEU A 61 -0.92 10.41 -24.28
CA LEU A 61 -1.42 10.64 -22.93
C LEU A 61 -0.38 11.35 -22.05
N TYR A 62 0.88 10.90 -22.10
CA TYR A 62 1.97 11.58 -21.39
C TYR A 62 2.08 13.04 -21.86
N TRP A 63 2.05 13.28 -23.18
CA TRP A 63 2.19 14.64 -23.72
C TRP A 63 0.99 15.53 -23.40
N PHE A 64 -0.22 14.97 -23.30
CA PHE A 64 -1.40 15.64 -22.75
C PHE A 64 -1.17 16.05 -21.30
N LEU A 65 -0.60 15.17 -20.49
CA LEU A 65 -0.32 15.43 -19.08
C LEU A 65 0.87 16.39 -18.87
N ALA A 66 1.83 16.43 -19.78
CA ALA A 66 3.04 17.25 -19.69
C ALA A 66 2.94 18.63 -20.37
N SER A 67 1.96 18.83 -21.27
CA SER A 67 1.83 20.06 -22.06
C SER A 67 0.77 21.02 -21.52
N ARG A 68 0.90 22.30 -21.89
CA ARG A 68 -0.12 23.35 -21.67
C ARG A 68 -0.69 23.84 -23.01
N GLY A 69 -1.85 24.49 -22.97
CA GLY A 69 -2.45 25.15 -24.15
C GLY A 69 -2.89 24.18 -25.26
N VAL A 70 -2.71 24.59 -26.52
CA VAL A 70 -3.21 23.85 -27.70
C VAL A 70 -2.55 22.47 -27.86
N LEU A 71 -1.25 22.35 -27.56
CA LEU A 71 -0.50 21.08 -27.64
C LEU A 71 -1.09 19.99 -26.74
N ARG A 72 -1.64 20.37 -25.60
CA ARG A 72 -2.35 19.45 -24.69
C ARG A 72 -3.54 18.81 -25.42
N TRP A 73 -4.39 19.62 -26.04
CA TRP A 73 -5.57 19.14 -26.73
C TRP A 73 -5.26 18.34 -28.00
N ILE A 74 -4.21 18.71 -28.75
CA ILE A 74 -3.71 17.90 -29.87
C ILE A 74 -3.29 16.52 -29.38
N SER A 75 -2.58 16.44 -28.25
CA SER A 75 -2.13 15.17 -27.68
C SER A 75 -3.30 14.32 -27.21
N LEU A 76 -4.34 14.93 -26.63
CA LEU A 76 -5.57 14.22 -26.29
C LEU A 76 -6.26 13.67 -27.55
N ALA A 77 -6.33 14.46 -28.63
CA ALA A 77 -6.90 14.01 -29.89
C ALA A 77 -6.13 12.81 -30.46
N ILE A 78 -4.79 12.85 -30.45
CA ILE A 78 -3.95 11.71 -30.88
C ILE A 78 -4.20 10.48 -29.99
N ALA A 79 -4.31 10.66 -28.67
CA ALA A 79 -4.58 9.57 -27.74
C ALA A 79 -5.95 8.92 -27.98
N ILE A 80 -6.97 9.69 -28.38
CA ILE A 80 -8.30 9.19 -28.73
C ILE A 80 -8.31 8.56 -30.13
N LEU A 81 -7.64 9.17 -31.10
CA LEU A 81 -7.61 8.68 -32.49
C LEU A 81 -6.78 7.41 -32.64
N SER A 82 -5.72 7.24 -31.87
CA SER A 82 -4.83 6.07 -31.94
C SER A 82 -5.56 4.72 -31.81
N PRO A 83 -6.40 4.46 -30.77
CA PRO A 83 -7.16 3.21 -30.69
C PRO A 83 -8.20 3.07 -31.80
N ILE A 84 -8.78 4.17 -32.30
CA ILE A 84 -9.72 4.15 -33.42
C ILE A 84 -9.02 3.70 -34.71
N VAL A 85 -7.83 4.24 -35.00
CA VAL A 85 -7.04 3.86 -36.17
C VAL A 85 -6.64 2.38 -36.11
N VAL A 86 -6.16 1.91 -34.95
CA VAL A 86 -5.85 0.48 -34.75
C VAL A 86 -7.08 -0.39 -35.01
N LEU A 87 -8.24 0.01 -34.49
CA LEU A 87 -9.49 -0.71 -34.70
C LEU A 87 -9.87 -0.78 -36.18
N VAL A 88 -9.79 0.34 -36.90
CA VAL A 88 -10.07 0.41 -38.34
C VAL A 88 -9.11 -0.49 -39.13
N LEU A 89 -7.81 -0.50 -38.80
CA LEU A 89 -6.83 -1.38 -39.43
C LEU A 89 -7.13 -2.86 -39.19
N PHE A 90 -7.56 -3.24 -37.97
CA PHE A 90 -7.94 -4.62 -37.67
C PHE A 90 -9.25 -5.06 -38.36
N ILE A 91 -10.22 -4.14 -38.50
CA ILE A 91 -11.44 -4.39 -39.27
C ILE A 91 -11.10 -4.58 -40.75
N GLY A 92 -10.29 -3.68 -41.33
CA GLY A 92 -9.90 -3.75 -42.74
C GLY A 92 -9.05 -4.96 -43.09
N ALA A 93 -8.29 -5.50 -42.13
CA ALA A 93 -7.50 -6.72 -42.30
C ALA A 93 -8.29 -8.01 -41.98
N HIS A 94 -9.55 -7.93 -41.56
CA HIS A 94 -10.36 -9.06 -41.07
C HIS A 94 -9.76 -9.82 -39.86
N LEU A 95 -8.86 -9.19 -39.10
CA LEU A 95 -8.16 -9.79 -37.95
C LEU A 95 -8.84 -9.51 -36.61
N LEU A 96 -9.90 -8.69 -36.58
CA LEU A 96 -10.52 -8.21 -35.34
C LEU A 96 -10.95 -9.35 -34.42
N ALA A 97 -11.61 -10.38 -34.96
CA ALA A 97 -12.11 -11.50 -34.15
C ALA A 97 -10.97 -12.29 -33.48
N GLU A 98 -9.86 -12.46 -34.19
CA GLU A 98 -8.69 -13.18 -33.70
C GLU A 98 -7.96 -12.40 -32.60
N VAL A 99 -7.79 -11.09 -32.81
CA VAL A 99 -7.18 -10.19 -31.83
C VAL A 99 -8.04 -10.14 -30.56
N VAL A 100 -9.36 -10.03 -30.70
CA VAL A 100 -10.28 -10.03 -29.56
C VAL A 100 -10.23 -11.37 -28.83
N ALA A 101 -10.27 -12.51 -29.55
CA ALA A 101 -10.17 -13.83 -28.94
C ALA A 101 -8.84 -14.03 -28.20
N SER A 102 -7.72 -13.66 -28.82
CA SER A 102 -6.38 -13.69 -28.20
C SER A 102 -6.32 -12.81 -26.95
N MET A 103 -6.89 -11.61 -27.00
CA MET A 103 -6.94 -10.69 -25.86
C MET A 103 -7.79 -11.23 -24.71
N VAL A 104 -8.96 -11.83 -25.00
CA VAL A 104 -9.80 -12.47 -23.97
C VAL A 104 -9.06 -13.64 -23.32
N LEU A 105 -8.40 -14.51 -24.10
CA LEU A 105 -7.60 -15.63 -23.59
C LEU A 105 -6.43 -15.14 -22.71
N ALA A 106 -5.73 -14.10 -23.16
CA ALA A 106 -4.66 -13.46 -22.39
C ALA A 106 -5.19 -12.82 -21.09
N LEU A 107 -6.37 -12.20 -21.12
CA LEU A 107 -7.01 -11.62 -19.93
C LEU A 107 -7.43 -12.70 -18.94
N LEU A 108 -7.97 -13.83 -19.40
CA LEU A 108 -8.37 -14.97 -18.56
C LEU A 108 -7.17 -15.71 -17.95
N THR A 109 -6.00 -15.57 -18.54
CA THR A 109 -4.76 -16.14 -18.01
C THR A 109 -4.39 -15.54 -16.65
N VAL A 110 -4.61 -14.23 -16.45
CA VAL A 110 -4.26 -13.50 -15.22
C VAL A 110 -5.01 -13.99 -13.98
N PRO A 111 -6.36 -14.11 -13.96
CA PRO A 111 -7.08 -14.62 -12.79
C PRO A 111 -6.75 -16.09 -12.52
N CYS A 112 -6.52 -16.92 -13.56
CA CYS A 112 -6.08 -18.31 -13.38
C CYS A 112 -4.69 -18.38 -12.71
N ALA A 113 -3.75 -17.57 -13.19
CA ALA A 113 -2.41 -17.45 -12.61
C ALA A 113 -2.46 -16.97 -11.16
N ARG A 114 -3.29 -15.96 -10.86
CA ARG A 114 -3.50 -15.48 -9.49
C ARG A 114 -4.13 -16.56 -8.60
N ALA A 115 -5.14 -17.28 -9.10
CA ALA A 115 -5.79 -18.36 -8.38
C ALA A 115 -4.82 -19.52 -8.05
N ALA A 116 -3.90 -19.86 -8.95
CA ALA A 116 -2.85 -20.82 -8.70
C ALA A 116 -1.92 -20.40 -7.55
N LEU A 117 -1.61 -19.11 -7.50
CA LEU A 117 -0.69 -18.53 -6.51
C LEU A 117 -1.35 -18.21 -5.16
N ARG A 118 -2.69 -18.22 -5.05
CA ARG A 118 -3.41 -18.07 -3.77
C ARG A 118 -3.04 -19.21 -2.82
N GLY A 119 -2.10 -18.95 -1.92
CA GLY A 119 -1.70 -19.85 -0.85
C GLY A 119 -1.79 -19.15 0.49
N ARG A 120 -1.91 -19.93 1.56
CA ARG A 120 -1.79 -19.45 2.93
C ARG A 120 -0.34 -19.05 3.20
N THR A 121 0.10 -17.91 2.70
CA THR A 121 1.26 -17.25 3.30
C THR A 121 0.77 -16.76 4.66
N SER A 122 1.27 -17.32 5.76
CA SER A 122 0.99 -16.80 7.10
C SER A 122 1.65 -15.43 7.19
N THR A 123 0.89 -14.39 6.90
CA THR A 123 1.28 -12.97 6.99
C THR A 123 0.95 -12.40 8.37
N THR A 124 0.58 -13.24 9.33
CA THR A 124 0.10 -12.80 10.63
C THR A 124 1.28 -12.57 11.56
N VAL A 125 1.44 -11.34 12.03
CA VAL A 125 2.28 -11.00 13.19
C VAL A 125 1.93 -11.95 14.33
N ARG A 126 2.95 -12.40 15.08
CA ARG A 126 2.72 -13.31 16.21
C ARG A 126 1.79 -12.65 17.22
N GLU A 127 0.67 -13.30 17.48
CA GLU A 127 -0.31 -12.86 18.47
C GLU A 127 -0.01 -13.55 19.81
N VAL A 128 -0.11 -12.80 20.89
CA VAL A 128 -0.04 -13.34 22.26
C VAL A 128 -1.32 -12.98 23.02
N PRO A 129 -1.80 -13.81 23.96
CA PRO A 129 -2.91 -13.45 24.82
C PRO A 129 -2.65 -12.13 25.56
N ALA A 130 -3.60 -11.20 25.53
CA ALA A 130 -3.45 -9.93 26.22
C ALA A 130 -3.77 -10.09 27.73
N PRO A 131 -2.99 -9.48 28.64
CA PRO A 131 -3.33 -9.43 30.06
C PRO A 131 -4.62 -8.62 30.30
N PRO A 132 -5.36 -8.82 31.40
CA PRO A 132 -6.51 -7.97 31.73
C PRO A 132 -6.13 -6.50 31.88
N VAL A 133 -7.00 -5.60 31.42
CA VAL A 133 -6.83 -4.13 31.52
C VAL A 133 -7.80 -3.61 32.58
N ARG A 134 -7.33 -2.73 33.46
CA ARG A 134 -8.08 -2.23 34.62
C ARG A 134 -8.38 -0.74 34.52
N ARG A 135 -7.52 0.04 33.85
CA ARG A 135 -7.64 1.49 33.70
C ARG A 135 -7.38 1.91 32.25
N PRO A 136 -8.19 1.46 31.28
CA PRO A 136 -8.06 1.88 29.89
C PRO A 136 -8.46 3.35 29.76
N VAL A 137 -7.67 4.13 29.02
CA VAL A 137 -8.03 5.50 28.62
C VAL A 137 -8.11 5.57 27.10
N LEU A 138 -9.26 6.00 26.58
CA LEU A 138 -9.50 6.14 25.15
C LEU A 138 -9.68 7.61 24.77
N ILE A 139 -8.82 8.10 23.88
CA ILE A 139 -8.91 9.44 23.33
C ILE A 139 -9.70 9.38 22.01
N MET A 140 -10.83 10.08 21.95
CA MET A 140 -11.74 10.01 20.79
C MET A 140 -11.90 11.38 20.15
N ASN A 141 -11.90 11.43 18.82
CA ASN A 141 -12.22 12.62 18.04
C ASN A 141 -13.64 12.51 17.45
N PRO A 142 -14.65 13.19 18.02
CA PRO A 142 -16.03 13.14 17.54
C PRO A 142 -16.19 13.56 16.07
N HIS A 143 -15.34 14.44 15.58
CA HIS A 143 -15.43 15.00 14.23
C HIS A 143 -14.70 14.17 13.17
N SER A 144 -13.93 13.14 13.56
CA SER A 144 -13.20 12.31 12.60
C SER A 144 -14.09 11.30 11.87
N GLY A 145 -13.67 10.90 10.67
CA GLY A 145 -14.26 9.79 9.93
C GLY A 145 -15.75 9.91 9.62
N GLY A 146 -16.30 11.13 9.58
CA GLY A 146 -17.72 11.38 9.35
C GLY A 146 -18.58 11.18 10.60
N GLY A 147 -18.06 11.53 11.78
CA GLY A 147 -18.84 11.46 13.02
C GLY A 147 -18.97 10.05 13.61
N LYS A 148 -18.04 9.15 13.29
CA LYS A 148 -18.15 7.72 13.65
C LYS A 148 -18.23 7.49 15.16
N VAL A 149 -17.54 8.31 15.96
CA VAL A 149 -17.61 8.22 17.43
C VAL A 149 -19.05 8.36 17.91
N THR A 150 -19.76 9.38 17.45
CA THR A 150 -21.17 9.62 17.79
C THR A 150 -22.08 8.60 17.12
N LYS A 151 -21.91 8.34 15.82
CA LYS A 151 -22.77 7.44 15.04
C LYS A 151 -22.81 6.01 15.60
N PHE A 152 -21.67 5.52 16.10
CA PHE A 152 -21.56 4.17 16.67
C PHE A 152 -21.62 4.15 18.20
N ASP A 153 -21.87 5.32 18.82
CA ASP A 153 -21.98 5.49 20.26
C ASP A 153 -20.75 4.93 21.01
N LEU A 154 -19.57 5.25 20.50
CA LEU A 154 -18.31 4.65 20.95
C LEU A 154 -17.96 5.08 22.38
N GLN A 155 -18.32 6.30 22.77
CA GLN A 155 -18.05 6.81 24.12
C GLN A 155 -18.79 5.97 25.17
N ARG A 156 -20.13 5.93 25.12
CA ARG A 156 -20.92 5.17 26.10
C ARG A 156 -20.50 3.70 26.12
N LYS A 157 -20.33 3.09 24.95
CA LYS A 157 -19.89 1.68 24.85
C LYS A 157 -18.52 1.45 25.48
N ALA A 158 -17.58 2.39 25.36
CA ALA A 158 -16.28 2.26 26.00
C ALA A 158 -16.36 2.44 27.52
N GLU A 159 -17.15 3.40 27.99
CA GLU A 159 -17.39 3.64 29.43
C GLU A 159 -18.06 2.42 30.09
N GLU A 160 -19.02 1.78 29.43
CA GLU A 160 -19.64 0.52 29.87
C GLU A 160 -18.66 -0.66 29.96
N LEU A 161 -17.51 -0.55 29.28
CA LEU A 161 -16.41 -1.50 29.35
C LEU A 161 -15.35 -1.12 30.39
N GLY A 162 -15.60 -0.07 31.17
CA GLY A 162 -14.70 0.42 32.21
C GLY A 162 -13.59 1.32 31.71
N ALA A 163 -13.67 1.85 30.48
CA ALA A 163 -12.70 2.81 29.98
C ALA A 163 -13.05 4.26 30.37
N GLU A 164 -12.04 5.03 30.76
CA GLU A 164 -12.14 6.49 30.78
C GLU A 164 -12.07 7.00 29.34
N VAL A 165 -13.01 7.86 28.95
CA VAL A 165 -13.04 8.44 27.60
C VAL A 165 -12.71 9.92 27.66
N VAL A 166 -11.73 10.33 26.86
CA VAL A 166 -11.35 11.73 26.68
C VAL A 166 -11.76 12.16 25.27
N LEU A 167 -12.75 13.04 25.17
CA LEU A 167 -13.17 13.59 23.89
C LEU A 167 -12.28 14.77 23.49
N LEU A 168 -11.83 14.77 22.23
CA LEU A 168 -11.13 15.89 21.62
C LEU A 168 -12.17 16.92 21.16
N GLU A 169 -12.60 17.76 22.10
CA GLU A 169 -13.56 18.85 21.89
C GLU A 169 -12.90 20.23 22.05
N GLY A 170 -13.52 21.25 21.45
CA GLY A 170 -13.15 22.66 21.61
C GLY A 170 -12.59 23.32 20.34
N PRO A 171 -12.61 24.66 20.28
CA PRO A 171 -12.03 25.41 19.17
C PRO A 171 -10.49 25.36 19.23
N GLY A 172 -9.85 24.91 18.15
CA GLY A 172 -8.39 24.94 17.99
C GLY A 172 -7.72 23.58 17.93
N THR A 173 -6.37 23.58 17.92
CA THR A 173 -5.56 22.36 17.90
C THR A 173 -5.43 21.84 19.33
N VAL A 174 -6.09 20.72 19.63
CA VAL A 174 -5.96 20.05 20.93
C VAL A 174 -4.62 19.32 21.01
N ASP A 175 -3.89 19.48 22.11
CA ASP A 175 -2.65 18.72 22.36
C ASP A 175 -2.97 17.29 22.79
N VAL A 176 -3.16 16.43 21.79
CA VAL A 176 -3.42 14.99 21.96
C VAL A 176 -2.27 14.30 22.72
N THR A 177 -1.03 14.73 22.52
CA THR A 177 0.14 14.13 23.17
C THR A 177 0.13 14.44 24.66
N GLY A 178 -0.18 15.69 25.02
CA GLY A 178 -0.37 16.12 26.41
C GLY A 178 -1.47 15.33 27.11
N LEU A 179 -2.64 15.16 26.47
CA LEU A 179 -3.74 14.36 27.03
C LEU A 179 -3.35 12.90 27.27
N ALA A 180 -2.64 12.28 26.32
CA ALA A 180 -2.14 10.92 26.46
C ALA A 180 -1.14 10.81 27.62
N ARG A 181 -0.20 11.75 27.76
CA ARG A 181 0.76 11.77 28.88
C ARG A 181 0.07 11.94 30.23
N GLN A 182 -0.90 12.84 30.33
CA GLN A 182 -1.69 13.00 31.55
C GLN A 182 -2.46 11.72 31.91
N ALA A 183 -2.97 10.97 30.93
CA ALA A 183 -3.60 9.68 31.17
C ALA A 183 -2.60 8.66 31.76
N VAL A 184 -1.37 8.62 31.22
CA VAL A 184 -0.28 7.81 31.79
C VAL A 184 0.03 8.22 33.23
N ASP A 185 0.17 9.52 33.49
CA ASP A 185 0.46 10.05 34.84
C ASP A 185 -0.64 9.70 35.86
N ARG A 186 -1.89 9.56 35.41
CA ARG A 186 -3.03 9.08 36.22
C ARG A 186 -3.06 7.55 36.40
N GLY A 187 -2.12 6.83 35.81
CA GLY A 187 -1.97 5.38 35.93
C GLY A 187 -2.81 4.59 34.93
N ALA A 188 -3.00 5.09 33.72
CA ALA A 188 -3.55 4.31 32.62
C ALA A 188 -2.67 3.08 32.34
N ASP A 189 -3.29 1.90 32.21
CA ASP A 189 -2.61 0.65 31.85
C ASP A 189 -2.84 0.24 30.39
N LEU A 190 -3.62 1.04 29.66
CA LEU A 190 -3.83 0.97 28.21
C LEU A 190 -4.19 2.37 27.69
N LEU A 191 -3.60 2.75 26.56
CA LEU A 191 -4.02 3.94 25.81
C LEU A 191 -4.72 3.49 24.52
N GLY A 192 -5.80 4.17 24.14
CA GLY A 192 -6.40 3.92 22.83
C GLY A 192 -6.91 5.17 22.15
N VAL A 193 -7.15 5.05 20.84
CA VAL A 193 -7.58 6.17 19.99
C VAL A 193 -8.72 5.80 19.06
N ALA A 194 -9.76 6.62 19.03
CA ALA A 194 -10.74 6.67 17.96
C ALA A 194 -10.57 7.98 17.17
N GLY A 195 -9.78 7.94 16.09
CA GLY A 195 -9.43 9.12 15.32
C GLY A 195 -8.69 8.80 14.03
N GLY A 196 -8.18 9.84 13.34
CA GLY A 196 -7.37 9.68 12.12
C GLY A 196 -5.97 9.13 12.39
N ASP A 197 -5.29 8.69 11.34
CA ASP A 197 -3.96 8.06 11.43
C ASP A 197 -2.90 8.95 12.14
N GLY A 198 -2.92 10.28 11.90
CA GLY A 198 -2.02 11.22 12.59
C GLY A 198 -2.27 11.30 14.11
N THR A 199 -3.53 11.30 14.56
CA THR A 199 -3.89 11.23 15.99
C THR A 199 -3.47 9.89 16.59
N GLN A 200 -3.69 8.79 15.85
CA GLN A 200 -3.26 7.46 16.27
C GLN A 200 -1.75 7.40 16.46
N ALA A 201 -0.96 7.98 15.56
CA ALA A 201 0.50 8.00 15.65
C ALA A 201 1.02 8.74 16.90
N LEU A 202 0.43 9.88 17.24
CA LEU A 202 0.83 10.66 18.42
C LEU A 202 0.61 9.88 19.72
N VAL A 203 -0.57 9.29 19.90
CA VAL A 203 -0.87 8.50 21.11
C VAL A 203 -0.09 7.18 21.12
N ALA A 204 0.12 6.56 19.96
CA ALA A 204 0.98 5.38 19.83
C ALA A 204 2.42 5.67 20.29
N GLY A 205 2.96 6.86 19.98
CA GLY A 205 4.28 7.28 20.47
C GLY A 205 4.33 7.35 22.00
N VAL A 206 3.32 7.95 22.63
CA VAL A 206 3.23 8.01 24.11
C VAL A 206 3.07 6.61 24.71
N ALA A 207 2.26 5.74 24.10
CA ALA A 207 2.09 4.36 24.56
C ALA A 207 3.41 3.57 24.49
N ALA A 208 4.14 3.68 23.37
CA ALA A 208 5.45 3.04 23.19
C ALA A 208 6.49 3.55 24.20
N GLU A 209 6.58 4.87 24.40
CA GLU A 209 7.48 5.51 25.37
C GLU A 209 7.26 5.02 26.81
N ASN A 210 6.05 4.56 27.14
CA ASN A 210 5.65 4.08 28.47
C ASN A 210 5.42 2.55 28.53
N ASN A 211 5.78 1.80 27.47
CA ASN A 211 5.56 0.36 27.35
C ASN A 211 4.10 -0.08 27.63
N LEU A 212 3.13 0.75 27.27
CA LEU A 212 1.70 0.47 27.41
C LEU A 212 1.15 -0.19 26.14
N PRO A 213 0.20 -1.14 26.26
CA PRO A 213 -0.56 -1.59 25.11
C PRO A 213 -1.37 -0.43 24.52
N PHE A 214 -1.42 -0.39 23.19
CA PHE A 214 -2.13 0.61 22.40
C PHE A 214 -3.33 0.00 21.68
N LEU A 215 -4.50 0.61 21.80
CA LEU A 215 -5.74 0.17 21.15
C LEU A 215 -6.15 1.16 20.06
N VAL A 216 -6.45 0.65 18.86
CA VAL A 216 -6.89 1.46 17.73
C VAL A 216 -8.37 1.18 17.43
N ILE A 217 -9.15 2.24 17.21
CA ILE A 217 -10.53 2.16 16.73
C ILE A 217 -10.62 2.84 15.36
N SER A 218 -11.28 2.17 14.41
CA SER A 218 -11.40 2.56 12.98
C SER A 218 -12.38 3.72 12.72
N ALA A 219 -12.27 4.77 13.54
CA ALA A 219 -13.12 5.96 13.53
C ALA A 219 -12.55 7.13 12.70
N GLY A 220 -11.40 6.98 12.05
CA GLY A 220 -10.81 7.98 11.16
C GLY A 220 -11.35 7.91 9.72
N THR A 221 -10.94 8.86 8.89
CA THR A 221 -11.34 8.94 7.47
C THR A 221 -10.64 7.88 6.61
N ARG A 222 -9.31 7.75 6.75
CA ARG A 222 -8.48 6.82 5.96
C ARG A 222 -8.27 5.49 6.67
N ASN A 223 -7.94 5.50 7.96
CA ASN A 223 -7.76 4.30 8.79
C ASN A 223 -6.75 3.31 8.20
N HIS A 224 -5.68 3.79 7.58
CA HIS A 224 -4.71 2.90 6.95
C HIS A 224 -4.09 1.96 7.99
N PHE A 225 -3.73 2.50 9.15
CA PHE A 225 -3.11 1.71 10.21
C PHE A 225 -4.09 0.68 10.80
N ALA A 226 -5.31 1.10 11.14
CA ALA A 226 -6.35 0.18 11.60
C ALA A 226 -6.66 -0.94 10.59
N MET A 227 -6.51 -0.67 9.29
CA MET A 227 -6.74 -1.66 8.24
C MET A 227 -5.59 -2.64 8.08
N ASP A 228 -4.35 -2.19 8.27
CA ASP A 228 -3.19 -3.08 8.34
C ASP A 228 -3.24 -3.98 9.58
N LEU A 229 -3.96 -3.59 10.63
CA LEU A 229 -4.25 -4.41 11.82
C LEU A 229 -5.42 -5.39 11.63
N GLY A 230 -6.16 -5.30 10.52
CA GLY A 230 -7.31 -6.16 10.23
C GLY A 230 -8.56 -5.83 11.05
N LEU A 231 -8.71 -4.59 11.51
CA LEU A 231 -9.89 -4.12 12.25
C LEU A 231 -11.10 -3.93 11.33
N ASP A 232 -12.30 -3.97 11.90
CA ASP A 232 -13.53 -3.75 11.13
C ASP A 232 -13.71 -2.26 10.81
N ARG A 233 -13.74 -1.89 9.53
CA ARG A 233 -13.99 -0.52 9.08
C ARG A 233 -15.47 -0.16 9.07
N ALA A 234 -16.33 -1.14 8.83
CA ALA A 234 -17.76 -0.97 8.71
C ALA A 234 -18.41 -0.79 10.08
N ASP A 235 -17.93 -1.52 11.09
CA ASP A 235 -18.34 -1.36 12.48
C ASP A 235 -17.13 -1.11 13.42
N PRO A 236 -16.77 0.16 13.65
CA PRO A 236 -15.71 0.52 14.58
C PRO A 236 -15.95 0.08 16.02
N SER A 237 -17.20 -0.16 16.44
CA SER A 237 -17.49 -0.54 17.82
C SER A 237 -16.97 -1.92 18.19
N ARG A 238 -16.79 -2.82 17.20
CA ARG A 238 -16.09 -4.10 17.37
C ARG A 238 -14.63 -3.95 17.81
N GLY A 239 -14.02 -2.79 17.58
CA GLY A 239 -12.67 -2.50 18.08
C GLY A 239 -12.61 -2.49 19.62
N LEU A 240 -13.72 -2.13 20.29
CA LEU A 240 -13.82 -2.10 21.75
C LEU A 240 -13.83 -3.50 22.38
N ASP A 241 -14.18 -4.54 21.62
CA ASP A 241 -14.15 -5.93 22.09
C ASP A 241 -12.75 -6.35 22.57
N ALA A 242 -11.71 -5.68 22.06
CA ALA A 242 -10.34 -5.86 22.53
C ALA A 242 -10.20 -5.59 24.05
N LEU A 243 -10.99 -4.69 24.64
CA LEU A 243 -10.97 -4.45 26.09
C LEU A 243 -11.41 -5.69 26.89
N ARG A 244 -12.31 -6.52 26.34
CA ARG A 244 -12.78 -7.77 26.97
C ARG A 244 -11.92 -8.97 26.61
N ASP A 245 -11.76 -9.24 25.30
CA ASP A 245 -11.00 -10.37 24.77
C ASP A 245 -10.04 -9.89 23.66
N GLY A 246 -8.89 -9.41 24.14
CA GLY A 246 -7.82 -8.91 23.29
C GLY A 246 -6.70 -9.93 23.08
N VAL A 247 -6.03 -9.79 21.95
CA VAL A 247 -4.67 -10.29 21.74
C VAL A 247 -3.73 -9.12 21.53
N GLU A 248 -2.49 -9.29 21.94
CA GLU A 248 -1.43 -8.32 21.69
C GLU A 248 -0.54 -8.74 20.52
N LEU A 249 -0.12 -7.74 19.75
CA LEU A 249 0.82 -7.82 18.65
C LEU A 249 1.96 -6.85 18.97
N ALA A 250 3.21 -7.23 18.75
CA ALA A 250 4.31 -6.28 18.72
C ALA A 250 4.51 -5.80 17.28
N VAL A 251 4.44 -4.48 17.05
CA VAL A 251 4.70 -3.88 15.74
C VAL A 251 5.76 -2.80 15.84
N ASP A 252 6.38 -2.49 14.71
CA ASP A 252 7.38 -1.45 14.60
C ASP A 252 6.73 -0.06 14.60
N LEU A 253 7.46 0.91 15.12
CA LEU A 253 7.08 2.32 15.12
C LEU A 253 8.09 3.15 14.32
N GLY A 254 7.63 3.98 13.40
CA GLY A 254 8.49 4.91 12.67
C GLY A 254 8.72 6.19 13.48
N ARG A 255 9.91 6.77 13.37
CA ARG A 255 10.23 8.11 13.89
C ARG A 255 10.69 9.02 12.77
N ILE A 256 10.18 10.24 12.73
CA ILE A 256 10.60 11.30 11.81
C ILE A 256 10.98 12.54 12.60
N ASN A 257 12.27 12.88 12.64
CA ASN A 257 12.82 13.90 13.55
C ASN A 257 12.30 13.74 15.01
N GLY A 258 12.23 12.49 15.49
CA GLY A 258 11.71 12.14 16.82
C GLY A 258 10.18 12.02 16.94
N ARG A 259 9.41 12.56 15.98
CA ARG A 259 7.94 12.41 15.95
C ARG A 259 7.53 11.01 15.51
N PRO A 260 6.58 10.33 16.17
CA PRO A 260 6.10 9.03 15.73
C PRO A 260 5.30 9.11 14.43
N PHE A 261 5.41 8.07 13.59
CA PHE A 261 4.52 7.82 12.46
C PHE A 261 4.24 6.31 12.32
N VAL A 262 3.01 5.96 11.96
CA VAL A 262 2.53 4.57 11.90
C VAL A 262 2.29 4.07 10.49
N ASN A 263 2.27 4.94 9.47
CA ASN A 263 2.13 4.54 8.06
C ASN A 263 3.31 5.01 7.21
N ASN A 264 3.39 6.30 6.91
CA ASN A 264 4.39 6.83 5.98
C ASN A 264 4.64 8.33 6.14
N ALA A 265 5.79 8.75 5.62
CA ALA A 265 6.19 10.12 5.37
C ALA A 265 6.45 10.31 3.87
N SER A 266 5.99 11.42 3.32
CA SER A 266 6.07 11.75 1.89
C SER A 266 6.69 13.12 1.69
N PHE A 267 7.54 13.23 0.68
CA PHE A 267 8.34 14.43 0.35
C PHE A 267 8.18 14.81 -1.12
N GLY A 268 8.53 16.06 -1.42
CA GLY A 268 8.47 16.63 -2.76
C GLY A 268 7.04 16.85 -3.22
N VAL A 269 6.80 16.62 -4.50
CA VAL A 269 5.53 16.81 -5.21
C VAL A 269 4.29 16.41 -4.39
N TYR A 270 4.30 15.22 -3.77
CA TYR A 270 3.14 14.72 -3.04
C TYR A 270 2.81 15.56 -1.78
N ALA A 271 3.84 16.05 -1.09
CA ALA A 271 3.67 16.90 0.09
C ALA A 271 3.11 18.29 -0.28
N GLU A 272 3.49 18.81 -1.45
CA GLU A 272 3.00 20.09 -1.97
C GLU A 272 1.55 20.02 -2.42
N VAL A 273 1.16 18.92 -3.10
CA VAL A 273 -0.22 18.69 -3.53
C VAL A 273 -1.18 18.63 -2.34
N VAL A 274 -0.79 17.96 -1.25
CA VAL A 274 -1.61 17.85 -0.02
C VAL A 274 -1.76 19.19 0.71
N ARG A 275 -0.87 20.17 0.48
CA ARG A 275 -0.97 21.52 1.04
C ARG A 275 -1.94 22.44 0.33
N SER A 276 -2.23 22.19 -0.94
CA SER A 276 -3.09 23.09 -1.71
C SER A 276 -4.52 23.09 -1.13
N PRO A 277 -5.07 24.25 -0.73
CA PRO A 277 -6.47 24.34 -0.32
C PRO A 277 -7.43 23.84 -1.42
N ALA A 278 -7.10 24.11 -2.68
CA ALA A 278 -7.86 23.65 -3.85
C ALA A 278 -7.90 22.11 -3.99
N TYR A 279 -6.92 21.39 -3.44
CA TYR A 279 -6.92 19.92 -3.43
C TYR A 279 -8.06 19.34 -2.58
N ARG A 280 -8.54 20.06 -1.56
CA ARG A 280 -9.66 19.59 -0.74
C ARG A 280 -10.98 19.64 -1.51
N ASP A 281 -11.15 20.64 -2.37
CA ASP A 281 -12.39 20.93 -3.09
C ASP A 281 -12.47 20.23 -4.46
N ASP A 282 -11.36 20.19 -5.21
CA ASP A 282 -11.26 19.49 -6.51
C ASP A 282 -9.94 18.71 -6.63
N LYS A 283 -9.95 17.50 -6.06
CA LYS A 283 -8.79 16.59 -6.06
C LYS A 283 -8.29 16.26 -7.46
N ALA A 284 -9.20 15.99 -8.39
CA ALA A 284 -8.85 15.49 -9.72
C ALA A 284 -8.32 16.61 -10.62
N GLY A 285 -9.00 17.77 -10.63
CA GLY A 285 -8.55 18.92 -11.42
C GLY A 285 -7.24 19.50 -10.88
N THR A 286 -7.08 19.60 -9.56
CA THR A 286 -5.86 20.13 -8.93
C THR A 286 -4.64 19.25 -9.27
N VAL A 287 -4.78 17.91 -9.20
CA VAL A 287 -3.70 16.99 -9.63
C VAL A 287 -3.39 17.14 -11.12
N LEU A 288 -4.39 17.22 -11.99
CA LEU A 288 -4.22 17.37 -13.44
C LEU A 288 -3.63 18.72 -13.87
N GLN A 289 -3.81 19.76 -13.07
CA GLN A 289 -3.22 21.09 -13.30
C GLN A 289 -1.75 21.15 -12.88
N MET A 290 -1.41 20.52 -11.76
CA MET A 290 -0.03 20.51 -11.26
C MET A 290 0.86 19.54 -12.04
N LEU A 291 0.29 18.44 -12.57
CA LEU A 291 1.03 17.34 -13.21
C LEU A 291 2.13 17.75 -14.22
N PRO A 292 1.94 18.75 -15.10
CA PRO A 292 3.00 19.24 -15.97
C PRO A 292 4.26 19.70 -15.21
N ASP A 293 4.07 20.46 -14.13
CA ASP A 293 5.17 21.02 -13.33
C ASP A 293 5.86 19.92 -12.51
N LEU A 294 5.07 18.94 -12.05
CA LEU A 294 5.57 17.74 -11.36
C LEU A 294 6.46 16.90 -12.30
N LEU A 295 6.02 16.72 -13.56
CA LEU A 295 6.75 15.98 -14.59
C LEU A 295 7.98 16.73 -15.10
N ALA A 296 7.94 18.06 -15.13
CA ALA A 296 9.07 18.90 -15.50
C ALA A 296 10.15 19.00 -14.40
N GLY A 297 9.90 18.44 -13.20
CA GLY A 297 10.82 18.54 -12.06
C GLY A 297 10.96 19.98 -11.52
N GLN A 298 9.95 20.83 -11.77
CA GLN A 298 9.96 22.24 -11.37
C GLN A 298 9.17 22.51 -10.08
N ALA A 299 8.60 21.46 -9.48
CA ALA A 299 7.85 21.54 -8.24
C ALA A 299 8.72 21.15 -7.04
N GLY A 300 8.96 22.13 -6.17
CA GLY A 300 9.64 21.97 -4.89
C GLY A 300 11.15 22.16 -4.89
N ALA A 301 11.72 22.26 -3.68
CA ALA A 301 13.16 22.33 -3.49
C ALA A 301 13.84 21.03 -3.94
N PRO A 302 15.02 21.08 -4.59
CA PRO A 302 15.78 19.89 -4.92
C PRO A 302 16.04 19.05 -3.67
N LEU A 303 15.71 17.75 -3.76
CA LEU A 303 15.89 16.80 -2.67
C LEU A 303 17.17 15.97 -2.87
N VAL A 304 17.82 15.60 -1.77
CA VAL A 304 18.85 14.57 -1.75
C VAL A 304 18.45 13.52 -0.73
N THR A 305 18.21 12.29 -1.18
CA THR A 305 17.74 11.21 -0.31
C THR A 305 18.81 10.15 -0.13
N ARG A 306 19.18 9.88 1.12
CA ARG A 306 20.07 8.79 1.52
C ARG A 306 19.24 7.65 2.09
N ILE A 307 19.35 6.48 1.49
CA ILE A 307 18.61 5.25 1.83
C ILE A 307 19.64 4.16 2.12
N GLY A 308 20.04 4.03 3.39
CA GLY A 308 21.21 3.21 3.74
C GLY A 308 22.44 3.65 2.93
N ASN A 309 22.99 2.74 2.13
CA ASN A 309 24.17 3.00 1.30
C ASN A 309 23.85 3.65 -0.07
N VAL A 310 22.56 3.81 -0.41
CA VAL A 310 22.13 4.37 -1.70
C VAL A 310 21.84 5.86 -1.55
N THR A 311 22.38 6.69 -2.43
CA THR A 311 22.06 8.12 -2.49
C THR A 311 21.34 8.42 -3.81
N VAL A 312 20.14 8.99 -3.71
CA VAL A 312 19.34 9.44 -4.85
C VAL A 312 19.33 10.97 -4.84
N ARG A 313 19.78 11.58 -5.95
CA ARG A 313 19.81 13.04 -6.12
C ARG A 313 18.63 13.48 -6.97
N ASN A 314 18.00 14.58 -6.60
CA ASN A 314 16.86 15.19 -7.27
C ASN A 314 15.69 14.23 -7.54
N PRO A 315 15.23 13.40 -6.57
CA PRO A 315 13.96 12.70 -6.72
C PRO A 315 12.82 13.72 -6.74
N GLN A 316 11.85 13.52 -7.63
CA GLN A 316 10.62 14.34 -7.69
C GLN A 316 9.71 14.04 -6.50
N ALA A 317 9.69 12.79 -6.05
CA ALA A 317 8.96 12.37 -4.87
C ALA A 317 9.73 11.28 -4.12
N VAL A 318 9.61 11.32 -2.80
CA VAL A 318 10.15 10.30 -1.89
C VAL A 318 9.02 9.86 -0.97
N LEU A 319 8.84 8.56 -0.83
CA LEU A 319 7.96 7.97 0.17
C LEU A 319 8.78 7.08 1.08
N VAL A 320 8.71 7.35 2.37
CA VAL A 320 9.28 6.52 3.45
C VAL A 320 8.12 5.91 4.22
N SER A 321 8.12 4.59 4.37
CA SER A 321 7.03 3.82 4.98
C SER A 321 7.55 3.04 6.18
N ASN A 322 6.74 2.96 7.24
CA ASN A 322 7.00 2.07 8.36
C ASN A 322 6.63 0.66 7.89
N ASN A 323 7.62 -0.18 7.63
CA ASN A 323 7.52 -1.42 6.87
C ASN A 323 7.18 -1.23 5.38
N PRO A 324 7.75 -2.07 4.49
CA PRO A 324 7.54 -1.94 3.06
C PRO A 324 6.11 -2.26 2.63
N TYR A 325 5.56 -1.45 1.74
CA TYR A 325 4.34 -1.78 1.00
C TYR A 325 4.56 -2.99 0.08
N GLY A 326 3.49 -3.77 -0.15
CA GLY A 326 3.51 -4.94 -1.02
C GLY A 326 3.63 -4.57 -2.50
N THR A 327 4.31 -5.42 -3.29
CA THR A 327 4.66 -5.16 -4.69
C THR A 327 3.58 -5.56 -5.71
N SER A 328 2.36 -5.91 -5.28
CA SER A 328 1.41 -6.64 -6.12
C SER A 328 0.42 -5.83 -6.95
N ASP A 329 0.26 -4.54 -6.68
CA ASP A 329 -0.68 -3.66 -7.37
C ASP A 329 0.03 -2.57 -8.20
N LEU A 330 -0.63 -2.06 -9.25
CA LEU A 330 -0.15 -1.02 -10.17
C LEU A 330 0.27 0.27 -9.46
N ALA A 331 -0.23 0.50 -8.24
CA ALA A 331 0.13 1.62 -7.39
C ALA A 331 1.08 1.25 -6.23
N GLY A 332 1.44 -0.02 -6.03
CA GLY A 332 2.48 -0.53 -5.10
C GLY A 332 2.44 -0.08 -3.63
N LEU A 333 1.47 0.76 -3.24
CA LEU A 333 1.48 1.56 -2.02
C LEU A 333 0.20 1.40 -1.19
N SER A 334 -0.61 0.39 -1.49
CA SER A 334 -1.96 0.28 -0.93
C SER A 334 -2.02 -0.43 0.42
N ARG A 335 -1.05 -1.30 0.75
CA ARG A 335 -1.07 -2.11 1.99
C ARG A 335 0.30 -2.65 2.39
N ARG A 336 0.54 -2.72 3.70
CA ARG A 336 1.73 -3.38 4.26
C ARG A 336 1.38 -4.80 4.65
N GLU A 337 2.17 -5.76 4.16
CA GLU A 337 1.92 -7.18 4.44
C GLU A 337 2.32 -7.57 5.87
N ARG A 338 3.29 -6.86 6.43
CA ARG A 338 3.81 -7.05 7.79
C ARG A 338 4.11 -5.70 8.42
N LEU A 339 3.95 -5.62 9.72
CA LEU A 339 4.20 -4.42 10.53
C LEU A 339 5.37 -4.62 11.52
N ASP A 340 6.08 -5.74 11.44
CA ASP A 340 7.07 -6.23 12.40
C ASP A 340 8.38 -6.66 11.73
N ARG A 341 8.75 -6.07 10.59
CA ARG A 341 9.99 -6.43 9.88
C ARG A 341 11.23 -5.69 10.38
N GLY A 342 11.07 -4.67 11.23
CA GLY A 342 12.15 -3.83 11.75
C GLY A 342 12.85 -2.98 10.68
N VAL A 343 12.20 -2.70 9.55
CA VAL A 343 12.77 -1.90 8.45
C VAL A 343 11.76 -0.89 7.90
N LEU A 344 12.27 0.24 7.44
CA LEU A 344 11.54 1.18 6.60
C LEU A 344 11.51 0.69 5.15
N GLY A 345 10.42 0.96 4.45
CA GLY A 345 10.39 0.91 2.98
C GLY A 345 10.60 2.30 2.40
N ALA A 346 11.50 2.46 1.44
CA ALA A 346 11.77 3.72 0.76
C ALA A 346 11.54 3.58 -0.74
N VAL A 347 10.72 4.47 -1.30
CA VAL A 347 10.43 4.55 -2.74
C VAL A 347 10.76 5.95 -3.22
N THR A 348 11.62 6.05 -4.23
CA THR A 348 11.93 7.31 -4.91
C THR A 348 11.39 7.27 -6.32
N VAL A 349 10.80 8.39 -6.76
CA VAL A 349 10.35 8.59 -8.13
C VAL A 349 11.25 9.64 -8.78
N SER A 350 11.90 9.25 -9.87
CA SER A 350 12.70 10.13 -10.72
C SER A 350 12.29 9.90 -12.17
N VAL A 351 11.46 10.80 -12.73
CA VAL A 351 11.06 10.72 -14.14
C VAL A 351 11.75 11.83 -14.92
N ALA A 352 12.70 11.46 -15.79
CA ALA A 352 13.40 12.42 -16.64
C ALA A 352 12.78 12.58 -18.03
N ASN A 353 11.94 11.64 -18.50
CA ASN A 353 11.32 11.68 -19.83
C ASN A 353 10.15 10.69 -20.01
N ALA A 354 9.41 10.87 -21.12
CA ALA A 354 8.28 10.04 -21.54
C ALA A 354 8.60 8.53 -21.63
N ARG A 355 9.83 8.14 -22.03
CA ARG A 355 10.23 6.73 -22.12
C ARG A 355 10.32 6.07 -20.73
N GLN A 356 10.77 6.80 -19.72
CA GLN A 356 10.79 6.33 -18.34
C GLN A 356 9.38 6.25 -17.73
N ALA A 357 8.48 7.17 -18.10
CA ALA A 357 7.07 7.10 -17.71
C ALA A 357 6.36 5.86 -18.30
N VAL A 358 6.63 5.51 -19.56
CA VAL A 358 6.14 4.26 -20.17
C VAL A 358 6.75 3.02 -19.50
N GLY A 359 7.99 3.12 -19.02
CA GLY A 359 8.66 2.07 -18.23
C GLY A 359 7.99 1.78 -16.89
N LEU A 360 7.26 2.74 -16.29
CA LEU A 360 6.46 2.50 -15.08
C LEU A 360 5.21 1.64 -15.34
N LEU A 361 4.70 1.62 -16.59
CA LEU A 361 3.51 0.85 -16.98
C LEU A 361 3.83 -0.60 -17.37
N ARG A 362 5.06 -0.87 -17.85
CA ARG A 362 5.52 -2.24 -18.11
C ARG A 362 6.12 -2.81 -16.82
N ARG A 363 5.44 -3.80 -16.25
CA ARG A 363 5.78 -4.60 -15.04
C ARG A 363 7.17 -5.27 -15.03
N ALA A 364 8.08 -4.92 -15.94
CA ALA A 364 9.39 -5.51 -16.11
C ALA A 364 10.48 -4.42 -15.99
N ASN A 365 11.23 -4.48 -14.89
CA ASN A 365 12.48 -3.76 -14.62
C ASN A 365 12.41 -2.22 -14.74
N VAL A 366 11.92 -1.58 -13.68
CA VAL A 366 11.91 -0.12 -13.57
C VAL A 366 13.29 0.39 -13.16
N ARG A 367 14.04 1.01 -14.08
CA ARG A 367 15.25 1.81 -13.78
C ARG A 367 14.94 3.16 -13.09
N GLY A 368 13.75 3.33 -12.49
CA GLY A 368 13.27 4.62 -11.96
C GLY A 368 12.24 4.53 -10.81
N LEU A 369 11.87 3.33 -10.37
CA LEU A 369 11.10 3.08 -9.14
C LEU A 369 11.84 1.98 -8.39
N THR A 370 12.78 2.38 -7.54
CA THR A 370 13.55 1.43 -6.74
C THR A 370 12.98 1.43 -5.33
N GLN A 371 12.36 0.32 -4.95
CA GLN A 371 11.96 0.08 -3.57
C GLN A 371 13.17 -0.48 -2.82
N HIS A 372 13.64 0.26 -1.82
CA HIS A 372 14.71 -0.15 -0.94
C HIS A 372 14.14 -0.37 0.46
N THR A 373 14.80 -1.25 1.23
CA THR A 373 14.52 -1.38 2.67
C THR A 373 15.77 -1.03 3.45
N THR A 374 15.60 -0.32 4.56
CA THR A 374 16.67 0.21 5.41
C THR A 374 16.13 0.50 6.80
N THR A 375 16.99 0.64 7.80
CA THR A 375 16.58 1.09 9.15
C THR A 375 16.53 2.62 9.25
N GLU A 376 17.19 3.32 8.32
CA GLU A 376 17.27 4.79 8.29
C GLU A 376 17.18 5.36 6.87
N VAL A 377 16.40 6.43 6.73
CA VAL A 377 16.34 7.28 5.54
C VAL A 377 16.57 8.73 5.95
N ILE A 378 17.47 9.43 5.26
CA ILE A 378 17.71 10.86 5.48
C ILE A 378 17.34 11.60 4.20
N VAL A 379 16.41 12.55 4.31
CA VAL A 379 15.99 13.43 3.21
C VAL A 379 16.51 14.84 3.48
N ASP A 380 17.42 15.29 2.64
CA ASP A 380 17.97 16.65 2.65
C ASP A 380 17.30 17.49 1.57
N ALA A 381 17.29 18.81 1.77
CA ALA A 381 16.77 19.78 0.80
C ALA A 381 17.55 21.10 0.92
N ASP A 382 17.61 21.86 -0.17
CA ASP A 382 18.33 23.15 -0.21
C ASP A 382 17.65 24.28 0.61
N THR A 383 16.60 23.97 1.36
CA THR A 383 15.87 24.89 2.24
C THR A 383 16.01 24.46 3.70
N ARG A 384 15.96 25.40 4.66
CA ARG A 384 16.04 25.08 6.11
C ARG A 384 14.89 24.20 6.61
N GLN A 385 13.73 24.31 5.98
CA GLN A 385 12.56 23.51 6.27
C GLN A 385 11.95 23.01 4.96
N THR A 386 11.43 21.79 4.98
CA THR A 386 10.77 21.18 3.83
C THR A 386 9.35 20.75 4.20
N PRO A 387 8.39 20.85 3.26
CA PRO A 387 7.11 20.18 3.38
C PRO A 387 7.25 18.67 3.49
N VAL A 388 6.55 18.08 4.46
CA VAL A 388 6.46 16.63 4.62
C VAL A 388 5.01 16.24 4.94
N GLY A 389 4.46 15.28 4.21
CA GLY A 389 3.19 14.64 4.55
C GLY A 389 3.44 13.43 5.45
N VAL A 390 3.12 13.51 6.74
CA VAL A 390 3.29 12.44 7.74
C VAL A 390 1.93 11.88 8.15
N ASP A 391 1.67 10.61 7.87
CA ASP A 391 0.39 9.93 8.14
C ASP A 391 -0.85 10.71 7.64
N GLY A 392 -0.67 11.46 6.55
CA GLY A 392 -1.70 12.28 5.92
C GLY A 392 -1.85 13.70 6.47
N GLU A 393 -1.05 14.09 7.47
CA GLU A 393 -0.93 15.46 7.96
C GLU A 393 0.24 16.17 7.27
N SER A 394 0.06 17.43 6.88
CA SER A 394 1.12 18.24 6.26
C SER A 394 1.88 19.03 7.33
N LEU A 395 3.18 18.81 7.43
CA LEU A 395 4.10 19.46 8.37
C LEU A 395 5.21 20.20 7.63
N LEU A 396 5.82 21.20 8.30
CA LEU A 396 7.14 21.73 7.94
C LEU A 396 8.16 21.13 8.90
N LEU A 397 9.13 20.39 8.38
CA LEU A 397 10.20 19.79 9.18
C LEU A 397 11.55 20.39 8.81
N THR A 398 12.38 20.62 9.82
CA THR A 398 13.76 21.09 9.65
C THR A 398 14.60 20.04 8.94
N THR A 399 15.37 20.47 7.94
CA THR A 399 16.28 19.64 7.15
C THR A 399 17.65 19.53 7.84
N PRO A 400 18.37 18.40 7.68
CA PRO A 400 17.92 17.18 7.02
C PRO A 400 16.86 16.44 7.85
N VAL A 401 15.83 15.92 7.19
CA VAL A 401 14.76 15.16 7.82
C VAL A 401 15.21 13.70 7.95
N ARG A 402 15.31 13.21 9.18
CA ARG A 402 15.74 11.85 9.50
C ARG A 402 14.54 10.98 9.85
N CYS A 403 14.37 9.90 9.10
CA CYS A 403 13.38 8.85 9.36
C CYS A 403 14.10 7.58 9.87
N THR A 404 13.68 7.04 11.00
CA THR A 404 14.18 5.79 11.59
C THR A 404 13.04 4.86 11.97
N ILE A 405 13.35 3.60 12.28
CA ILE A 405 12.40 2.59 12.75
C ILE A 405 12.79 2.07 14.13
N GLU A 406 11.80 1.85 14.98
CA GLU A 406 11.92 1.21 16.30
C GLU A 406 11.24 -0.17 16.23
N PRO A 407 12.01 -1.27 16.05
CA PRO A 407 11.44 -2.60 15.83
C PRO A 407 10.65 -3.10 17.05
N GLY A 408 9.42 -3.59 16.84
CA GLY A 408 8.57 -4.15 17.89
C GLY A 408 8.25 -3.21 19.07
N ALA A 409 8.47 -1.90 18.92
CA ALA A 409 8.36 -0.92 20.00
C ALA A 409 6.92 -0.66 20.46
N LEU A 410 5.93 -0.95 19.62
CA LEU A 410 4.54 -0.68 19.90
C LEU A 410 3.78 -2.00 20.15
N ARG A 411 3.37 -2.21 21.40
CA ARG A 411 2.42 -3.27 21.76
C ARG A 411 1.03 -2.82 21.38
N ILE A 412 0.39 -3.53 20.45
CA ILE A 412 -0.97 -3.22 20.00
C ILE A 412 -1.92 -4.27 20.51
N ARG A 413 -3.00 -3.83 21.13
CA ARG A 413 -4.12 -4.69 21.51
C ARG A 413 -5.23 -4.61 20.48
N VAL A 414 -5.63 -5.77 19.95
CA VAL A 414 -6.71 -5.91 18.96
C VAL A 414 -7.71 -6.98 19.40
N PRO A 415 -8.96 -6.96 18.91
CA PRO A 415 -9.93 -8.02 19.20
C PRO A 415 -9.45 -9.36 18.63
N ARG A 416 -9.65 -10.44 19.38
CA ARG A 416 -9.33 -11.80 18.92
C ARG A 416 -10.07 -12.16 17.62
N ASP A 417 -11.37 -11.92 17.59
CA ASP A 417 -12.26 -12.28 16.46
C ASP A 417 -12.46 -11.13 15.45
N ARG A 418 -11.37 -10.42 15.13
CA ARG A 418 -11.40 -9.37 14.11
C ARG A 418 -11.43 -9.95 12.69
N PRO A 419 -11.92 -9.21 11.67
CA PRO A 419 -11.98 -9.68 10.28
C PRO A 419 -10.63 -10.15 9.71
N GLY A 420 -9.53 -9.63 10.26
CA GLY A 420 -8.17 -9.96 9.84
C GLY A 420 -7.76 -9.22 8.58
N VAL A 421 -6.48 -9.36 8.22
CA VAL A 421 -5.93 -8.72 7.03
C VAL A 421 -6.27 -9.57 5.82
N ARG A 422 -7.06 -9.03 4.88
CA ARG A 422 -7.24 -9.68 3.57
C ARG A 422 -5.86 -9.89 2.92
N PRO A 423 -5.51 -11.12 2.53
CA PRO A 423 -4.22 -11.39 1.91
C PRO A 423 -4.08 -10.59 0.61
N ALA A 424 -2.88 -10.06 0.36
CA ALA A 424 -2.58 -9.39 -0.90
C ALA A 424 -2.80 -10.36 -2.07
N GLU A 425 -3.33 -9.85 -3.19
CA GLU A 425 -3.37 -10.66 -4.40
C GLU A 425 -1.93 -11.01 -4.81
N PRO A 426 -1.62 -12.28 -5.10
CA PRO A 426 -0.28 -12.64 -5.50
C PRO A 426 0.11 -11.95 -6.81
N THR A 427 1.34 -11.44 -6.89
CA THR A 427 1.95 -11.07 -8.16
C THR A 427 2.04 -12.30 -9.05
N VAL A 428 1.78 -12.13 -10.35
CA VAL A 428 1.97 -13.21 -11.31
C VAL A 428 3.47 -13.50 -11.42
N ASP A 429 3.88 -14.64 -10.87
CA ASP A 429 5.23 -15.18 -10.97
C ASP A 429 5.21 -16.43 -11.85
N TRP A 430 5.62 -16.27 -13.11
CA TRP A 430 5.61 -17.35 -14.09
C TRP A 430 6.55 -18.51 -13.74
N VAL A 431 7.63 -18.25 -12.99
CA VAL A 431 8.56 -19.30 -12.55
C VAL A 431 7.85 -20.19 -11.54
N ARG A 432 7.22 -19.57 -10.54
CA ARG A 432 6.47 -20.29 -9.50
C ARG A 432 5.22 -20.99 -10.05
N ILE A 433 4.52 -20.39 -11.01
CA ILE A 433 3.38 -21.04 -11.68
C ILE A 433 3.85 -22.26 -12.48
N ARG A 434 5.01 -22.18 -13.16
CA ARG A 434 5.62 -23.32 -13.86
C ARG A 434 5.95 -24.45 -12.89
N GLU A 435 6.56 -24.13 -11.75
CA GLU A 435 6.83 -25.11 -10.70
C GLU A 435 5.54 -25.76 -10.19
N LEU A 436 4.49 -24.99 -9.94
CA LEU A 436 3.20 -25.53 -9.53
C LEU A 436 2.56 -26.42 -10.60
N ALA A 437 2.66 -26.07 -11.89
CA ALA A 437 2.04 -26.83 -12.97
C ALA A 437 2.71 -28.18 -13.24
N TRP A 438 4.04 -28.25 -13.11
CA TRP A 438 4.85 -29.38 -13.57
C TRP A 438 5.71 -30.08 -12.51
N HIS A 439 6.06 -29.45 -11.38
CA HIS A 439 6.86 -30.10 -10.33
C HIS A 439 6.02 -30.65 -9.16
N ARG A 440 6.32 -31.89 -8.76
CA ARG A 440 5.92 -32.42 -7.44
C ARG A 440 6.78 -31.68 -6.41
N GLN A 441 6.17 -31.10 -5.37
CA GLN A 441 6.92 -30.53 -4.26
C GLN A 441 7.86 -31.60 -3.71
N THR A 442 9.17 -31.37 -3.83
CA THR A 442 10.15 -32.10 -3.03
C THR A 442 9.91 -31.70 -1.57
N PRO A 443 9.81 -32.64 -0.61
CA PRO A 443 9.68 -32.27 0.79
C PRO A 443 10.85 -31.36 1.18
N PRO A 444 10.66 -30.42 2.12
CA PRO A 444 11.78 -29.64 2.63
C PRO A 444 12.85 -30.60 3.15
N LEU A 445 14.09 -30.39 2.71
CA LEU A 445 15.24 -31.11 3.24
C LEU A 445 15.22 -30.95 4.78
N PRO A 446 15.44 -32.03 5.56
CA PRO A 446 15.54 -31.91 6.99
C PRO A 446 16.66 -30.91 7.29
N THR A 447 16.33 -29.88 8.05
CA THR A 447 17.31 -29.05 8.75
C THR A 447 18.24 -30.01 9.47
N GLN A 448 19.51 -30.03 9.10
CA GLN A 448 20.56 -30.64 9.90
C GLN A 448 20.60 -29.89 11.23
N GLY A 449 19.80 -30.36 12.17
CA GLY A 449 20.02 -30.18 13.59
C GLY A 449 21.02 -31.24 14.03
N ASP A 450 22.06 -30.75 14.68
CA ASP A 450 22.65 -31.38 15.85
C ASP A 450 23.30 -32.75 15.65
N GLN A 451 24.58 -32.74 15.31
CA GLN A 451 25.51 -33.76 15.78
C GLN A 451 26.77 -33.09 16.31
N SER A 452 27.02 -33.38 17.60
CA SER A 452 28.19 -33.18 18.47
C SER A 452 28.32 -31.83 19.17
#